data_AF-F3FCD0-F1
#
_entry.id   AF-F3FCD0-F1
#
_cell.length_a   1.000
_cell.length_b   1.000
_cell.length_c   1.000
_cell.angle_alpha   90.00
_cell.angle_beta   90.00
_cell.angle_gamma   90.00
#
_symmetry.space_group_name_H-M   'P 1'
#
loop_
_entity.id
_entity.type
_entity.pdbx_description
1 polymer ?
#
loop_
_entity_poly.entity_id
_entity_poly.type
_entity_poly.pdbx_seq_one_letter_code
_entity_poly.pdbx_strand_id
1 'polypeptide(L)'
;MNLNQFAETHEVTNQPPPLDGANLYRIDVPLQDWSSRFGAGWAQPRIDAYGALAGGPLMAAGFLANRHKPEFASHDRYGHRIDLVEFHPAYHQLMSAAIEHGIPSLPWTYPQPGAHVARAAMSYLHTQADPGSGCPLTMTFASVPALKLQPDLAEIWLPKVLSTEYDPRNVGIAHKNGATIGMAMTEKQG
;
A
#
# COMPACT_ATOMS: atom_id res chain seq x y z
N MET A 1 -9.24 25.29 41.15
CA MET A 1 -9.63 26.31 40.15
C MET A 1 -9.18 25.81 38.79
N ASN A 2 -10.11 25.57 37.87
CA ASN A 2 -9.78 25.18 36.51
C ASN A 2 -9.21 26.41 35.80
N LEU A 3 -7.94 26.36 35.38
CA LEU A 3 -7.24 27.47 34.71
C LEU A 3 -7.95 27.92 33.42
N ASN A 4 -8.80 27.06 32.84
CA ASN A 4 -9.56 27.35 31.62
C ASN A 4 -10.63 28.44 31.81
N GLN A 5 -11.14 28.64 33.03
CA GLN A 5 -12.30 29.50 33.26
C GLN A 5 -12.02 31.00 32.98
N PHE A 6 -10.75 31.40 32.92
CA PHE A 6 -10.33 32.78 32.62
C PHE A 6 -9.75 32.97 31.21
N ALA A 7 -9.65 31.91 30.40
CA ALA A 7 -9.06 31.93 29.06
C ALA A 7 -10.03 31.46 27.95
N GLU A 8 -11.17 30.87 28.30
CA GLU A 8 -12.23 30.52 27.34
C GLU A 8 -12.97 31.78 26.86
N THR A 9 -12.87 32.11 25.56
CA THR A 9 -13.53 33.28 24.96
C THR A 9 -14.85 32.96 24.26
N HIS A 10 -15.08 31.69 23.91
CA HIS A 10 -16.29 31.20 23.26
C HIS A 10 -16.37 29.66 23.37
N GLU A 11 -17.56 29.12 23.15
CA GLU A 11 -17.77 27.68 22.93
C GLU A 11 -17.63 27.38 21.43
N VAL A 12 -16.92 26.29 21.10
CA VAL A 12 -16.82 25.82 19.71
C VAL A 12 -17.99 24.90 19.42
N THR A 13 -18.99 25.41 18.70
CA THR A 13 -20.19 24.66 18.32
C THR A 13 -20.23 24.41 16.81
N ASN A 14 -21.20 23.59 16.34
CA ASN A 14 -21.43 23.31 14.92
C ASN A 14 -20.20 22.72 14.17
N GLN A 15 -19.40 21.90 14.84
CA GLN A 15 -18.33 21.14 14.19
C GLN A 15 -18.90 19.82 13.65
N PRO A 16 -18.69 19.50 12.36
CA PRO A 16 -19.09 18.19 11.84
C PRO A 16 -18.23 17.09 12.48
N PRO A 17 -18.80 15.89 12.70
CA PRO A 17 -18.00 14.76 13.14
C PRO A 17 -17.02 14.31 12.03
N PRO A 18 -15.86 13.72 12.39
CA PRO A 18 -14.92 13.18 11.42
C PRO A 18 -15.49 11.95 10.71
N LEU A 19 -14.94 11.65 9.53
CA LEU A 19 -15.22 10.41 8.77
C LEU A 19 -14.38 9.22 9.26
N ASP A 20 -13.54 9.42 10.27
CA ASP A 20 -12.55 8.45 10.75
C ASP A 20 -13.18 7.09 11.11
N GLY A 21 -12.60 6.02 10.58
CA GLY A 21 -13.06 4.65 10.84
C GLY A 21 -14.24 4.21 9.97
N ALA A 22 -14.76 5.06 9.07
CA ALA A 22 -15.73 4.63 8.09
C ALA A 22 -15.13 3.55 7.16
N ASN A 23 -15.91 2.51 6.84
CA ASN A 23 -15.49 1.56 5.82
C ASN A 23 -15.70 2.19 4.43
N LEU A 24 -14.60 2.55 3.76
CA LEU A 24 -14.63 3.26 2.49
C LEU A 24 -15.30 2.47 1.36
N TYR A 25 -15.32 1.13 1.43
CA TYR A 25 -16.06 0.31 0.48
C TYR A 25 -17.57 0.42 0.69
N ARG A 26 -18.03 0.33 1.94
CA ARG A 26 -19.48 0.31 2.26
C ARG A 26 -20.19 1.62 1.95
N ILE A 27 -19.48 2.74 2.04
CA ILE A 27 -20.04 4.06 1.73
C ILE A 27 -19.94 4.41 0.24
N ASP A 28 -19.28 3.58 -0.58
CA ASP A 28 -19.11 3.77 -2.02
C ASP A 28 -20.01 2.81 -2.81
N VAL A 29 -21.25 3.23 -3.05
CA VAL A 29 -22.25 2.47 -3.81
C VAL A 29 -21.78 2.21 -5.27
N PRO A 30 -21.21 3.20 -6.00
CA PRO A 30 -20.64 2.94 -7.32
C PRO A 30 -19.56 1.85 -7.33
N LEU A 31 -18.60 1.86 -6.39
CA LEU A 31 -17.56 0.84 -6.30
C LEU A 31 -18.15 -0.56 -6.08
N GLN A 32 -19.16 -0.68 -5.22
CA GLN A 32 -19.89 -1.93 -4.98
C GLN A 32 -20.56 -2.45 -6.26
N ASP A 33 -21.32 -1.60 -6.95
CA ASP A 33 -22.06 -1.97 -8.16
C ASP A 33 -21.12 -2.37 -9.30
N TRP A 34 -20.10 -1.56 -9.59
CA TRP A 34 -19.20 -1.81 -10.71
C TRP A 34 -18.26 -3.00 -10.47
N SER A 35 -17.77 -3.20 -9.24
CA SER A 35 -16.96 -4.39 -8.94
C SER A 35 -17.75 -5.68 -9.15
N SER A 36 -19.01 -5.72 -8.71
CA SER A 36 -19.90 -6.87 -8.94
C SER A 36 -20.18 -7.09 -10.43
N ARG A 37 -20.58 -6.04 -11.17
CA ARG A 37 -20.91 -6.11 -12.60
C ARG A 37 -19.76 -6.60 -13.46
N PHE A 38 -18.52 -6.24 -13.12
CA PHE A 38 -17.33 -6.67 -13.84
C PHE A 38 -16.69 -7.94 -13.26
N GLY A 39 -17.47 -8.77 -12.58
CA GLY A 39 -17.11 -10.13 -12.21
C GLY A 39 -16.25 -10.27 -10.94
N ALA A 40 -16.08 -9.21 -10.15
CA ALA A 40 -15.36 -9.26 -8.88
C ALA A 40 -16.26 -9.53 -7.65
N GLY A 41 -17.51 -9.93 -7.86
CA GLY A 41 -18.45 -10.22 -6.75
C GLY A 41 -17.93 -11.27 -5.75
N TRP A 42 -17.15 -12.25 -6.22
CA TRP A 42 -16.48 -13.24 -5.37
C TRP A 42 -15.47 -12.62 -4.39
N ALA A 43 -14.93 -11.44 -4.71
CA ALA A 43 -13.94 -10.73 -3.90
C ALA A 43 -14.56 -9.74 -2.92
N GLN A 44 -15.90 -9.60 -2.89
CA GLN A 44 -16.58 -8.64 -2.02
C GLN A 44 -16.09 -8.71 -0.56
N PRO A 45 -15.94 -9.89 0.10
CA PRO A 45 -15.46 -9.92 1.48
C PRO A 45 -14.04 -9.37 1.64
N ARG A 46 -13.18 -9.56 0.63
CA ARG A 46 -11.80 -9.04 0.63
C ARG A 46 -11.78 -7.53 0.45
N ILE A 47 -12.59 -7.01 -0.46
CA ILE A 47 -12.71 -5.57 -0.74
C ILE A 47 -13.33 -4.86 0.48
N ASP A 48 -14.35 -5.45 1.10
CA ASP A 48 -14.98 -4.92 2.32
C ASP A 48 -13.99 -4.83 3.49
N ALA A 49 -13.23 -5.91 3.73
CA ALA A 49 -12.19 -5.92 4.76
C ALA A 49 -11.13 -4.84 4.49
N TYR A 50 -10.69 -4.69 3.24
CA TYR A 50 -9.72 -3.67 2.87
C TYR A 50 -10.29 -2.24 3.01
N GLY A 51 -11.57 -2.04 2.71
CA GLY A 51 -12.25 -0.76 2.88
C GLY A 51 -12.29 -0.28 4.34
N ALA A 52 -12.42 -1.21 5.30
CA ALA A 52 -12.32 -0.90 6.72
C ALA A 52 -10.89 -0.48 7.13
N LEU A 53 -9.86 -1.15 6.59
CA LEU A 53 -8.47 -0.78 6.83
C LEU A 53 -8.16 0.60 6.24
N ALA A 54 -8.57 0.84 4.99
CA ALA A 54 -8.32 2.07 4.25
C ALA A 54 -8.94 3.32 4.90
N GLY A 55 -10.16 3.22 5.45
CA GLY A 55 -10.79 4.34 6.15
C GLY A 55 -10.48 4.43 7.65
N GLY A 56 -9.75 3.44 8.19
CA GLY A 56 -9.35 3.41 9.59
C GLY A 56 -7.83 3.50 9.74
N PRO A 57 -7.14 2.42 10.16
CA PRO A 57 -5.72 2.46 10.51
C PRO A 57 -4.80 2.92 9.37
N LEU A 58 -5.10 2.58 8.12
CA LEU A 58 -4.25 2.97 6.99
C LEU A 58 -4.37 4.47 6.67
N MET A 59 -5.52 5.09 6.91
CA MET A 59 -5.69 6.54 6.75
C MET A 59 -4.74 7.29 7.70
N ALA A 60 -4.72 6.90 8.97
CA ALA A 60 -3.79 7.46 9.96
C ALA A 60 -2.32 7.19 9.60
N ALA A 61 -2.01 5.98 9.13
CA ALA A 61 -0.67 5.65 8.65
C ALA A 61 -0.26 6.49 7.43
N GLY A 62 -1.17 6.77 6.51
CA GLY A 62 -0.95 7.65 5.36
C GLY A 62 -0.54 9.06 5.78
N PHE A 63 -1.25 9.66 6.74
CA PHE A 63 -0.86 10.97 7.28
C PHE A 63 0.54 10.94 7.91
N LEU A 64 0.88 9.91 8.68
CA LEU A 64 2.20 9.78 9.30
C LEU A 64 3.31 9.57 8.27
N ALA A 65 3.10 8.71 7.28
CA ALA A 65 4.07 8.43 6.21
C ALA A 65 4.37 9.67 5.36
N ASN A 66 3.36 10.52 5.12
CA ASN A 66 3.54 11.77 4.36
C ASN A 66 4.15 12.90 5.21
N ARG A 67 3.84 12.94 6.51
CA ARG A 67 4.45 13.90 7.46
C ARG A 67 5.94 13.59 7.66
N HIS A 68 6.29 12.31 7.78
CA HIS A 68 7.65 11.83 8.02
C HIS A 68 8.26 11.24 6.75
N LYS A 69 8.84 12.12 5.93
CA LYS A 69 9.46 11.76 4.64
C LYS A 69 10.61 10.76 4.82
N PRO A 70 10.88 9.92 3.81
CA PRO A 70 12.01 9.01 3.84
C PRO A 70 13.35 9.75 3.87
N GLU A 71 14.32 9.17 4.58
CA GLU A 71 15.66 9.72 4.74
C GLU A 71 16.69 8.85 4.02
N PHE A 72 17.56 9.47 3.22
CA PHE A 72 18.61 8.75 2.51
C PHE A 72 19.90 8.70 3.35
N ALA A 73 20.18 7.53 3.91
CA ALA A 73 21.41 7.22 4.61
C ALA A 73 22.45 6.67 3.61
N SER A 74 23.28 7.55 3.07
CA SER A 74 24.33 7.16 2.12
C SER A 74 25.46 6.35 2.77
N HIS A 75 25.84 6.68 3.99
CA HIS A 75 26.94 6.08 4.73
C HIS A 75 26.54 5.75 6.18
N ASP A 76 27.22 4.77 6.77
CA ASP A 76 27.14 4.50 8.20
C ASP A 76 27.97 5.51 9.03
N ARG A 77 27.92 5.37 10.36
CA ARG A 77 28.65 6.25 11.29
C ARG A 77 30.18 6.16 11.20
N TYR A 78 30.72 5.21 10.45
CA TYR A 78 32.15 5.01 10.23
C TYR A 78 32.60 5.48 8.85
N GLY A 79 31.68 5.92 8.00
CA GLY A 79 31.98 6.36 6.63
C GLY A 79 31.97 5.22 5.60
N HIS A 80 31.47 4.02 5.93
CA HIS A 80 31.21 3.00 4.91
C HIS A 80 29.93 3.32 4.16
N ARG A 81 29.95 3.20 2.84
CA ARG A 81 28.76 3.39 1.99
C ARG A 81 27.75 2.27 2.23
N ILE A 82 26.47 2.62 2.43
CA ILE A 82 25.37 1.67 2.68
C ILE A 82 24.16 1.86 1.75
N ASP A 83 23.99 3.05 1.14
CA ASP A 83 22.91 3.39 0.21
C ASP A 83 21.49 2.98 0.69
N LEU A 84 21.16 3.24 1.95
CA LEU A 84 19.87 2.86 2.55
C LEU A 84 18.88 4.03 2.52
N VAL A 85 17.61 3.74 2.26
CA VAL A 85 16.52 4.69 2.48
C VAL A 85 15.69 4.23 3.67
N GLU A 86 15.64 5.05 4.71
CA GLU A 86 14.88 4.79 5.93
C GLU A 86 13.49 5.41 5.82
N PHE A 87 12.47 4.63 6.16
CA PHE A 87 11.08 5.05 6.13
C PHE A 87 10.49 5.06 7.54
N HIS A 88 9.53 5.94 7.78
CA HIS A 88 8.74 5.91 9.00
C HIS A 88 7.95 4.58 9.11
N PRO A 89 7.78 3.97 10.30
CA PRO A 89 7.06 2.71 10.47
C PRO A 89 5.66 2.65 9.84
N ALA A 90 4.97 3.79 9.75
CA ALA A 90 3.67 3.90 9.08
C ALA A 90 3.71 3.52 7.59
N TYR A 91 4.81 3.81 6.88
CA TYR A 91 5.00 3.35 5.50
C TYR A 91 5.04 1.81 5.44
N HIS A 92 5.72 1.18 6.38
CA HIS A 92 5.81 -0.28 6.45
C HIS A 92 4.45 -0.92 6.78
N GLN A 93 3.60 -0.25 7.57
CA GLN A 93 2.21 -0.70 7.82
C GLN A 93 1.37 -0.68 6.54
N LEU A 94 1.46 0.40 5.76
CA LEU A 94 0.78 0.52 4.46
C LEU A 94 1.21 -0.57 3.48
N MET A 95 2.53 -0.79 3.37
CA MET A 95 3.10 -1.82 2.49
C MET A 95 2.71 -3.23 2.93
N SER A 96 2.76 -3.51 4.24
CA SER A 96 2.38 -4.81 4.81
C SER A 96 0.93 -5.14 4.51
N ALA A 97 -0.01 -4.22 4.81
CA ALA A 97 -1.42 -4.44 4.56
C ALA A 97 -1.72 -4.68 3.07
N ALA A 98 -1.14 -3.87 2.19
CA ALA A 98 -1.36 -4.03 0.75
C ALA A 98 -0.82 -5.36 0.20
N ILE A 99 0.37 -5.78 0.64
CA ILE A 99 0.99 -7.05 0.20
C ILE A 99 0.25 -8.25 0.78
N GLU A 100 -0.12 -8.22 2.05
CA GLU A 100 -0.89 -9.28 2.72
C GLU A 100 -2.24 -9.52 2.02
N HIS A 101 -2.92 -8.45 1.62
CA HIS A 101 -4.17 -8.52 0.87
C HIS A 101 -3.98 -8.79 -0.65
N GLY A 102 -2.75 -8.98 -1.10
CA GLY A 102 -2.43 -9.36 -2.47
C GLY A 102 -2.61 -8.25 -3.50
N ILE A 103 -2.60 -6.97 -3.12
CA ILE A 103 -2.69 -5.86 -4.09
C ILE A 103 -1.65 -5.95 -5.23
N PRO A 104 -0.39 -6.35 -4.99
CA PRO A 104 0.58 -6.49 -6.08
C PRO A 104 0.51 -7.84 -6.80
N SER A 105 -0.23 -8.84 -6.31
CA SER A 105 -0.10 -10.23 -6.77
C SER A 105 -1.39 -10.97 -7.11
N LEU A 106 -2.55 -10.50 -6.63
CA LEU A 106 -3.83 -11.25 -6.66
C LEU A 106 -4.21 -11.79 -8.04
N PRO A 107 -4.16 -11.01 -9.14
CA PRO A 107 -4.55 -11.54 -10.46
C PRO A 107 -3.61 -12.64 -10.97
N TRP A 108 -2.39 -12.70 -10.44
CA TRP A 108 -1.37 -13.67 -10.84
C TRP A 108 -1.41 -14.94 -9.99
N THR A 109 -1.74 -14.83 -8.70
CA THR A 109 -1.83 -15.96 -7.77
C THR A 109 -3.20 -16.63 -7.77
N TYR A 110 -4.25 -15.89 -8.11
CA TYR A 110 -5.63 -16.40 -8.18
C TYR A 110 -6.30 -15.98 -9.50
N PRO A 111 -5.84 -16.52 -10.65
CA PRO A 111 -6.33 -16.13 -11.95
C PRO A 111 -7.77 -16.65 -12.18
N GLN A 112 -8.71 -15.72 -12.24
CA GLN A 112 -10.11 -15.99 -12.56
C GLN A 112 -10.81 -14.74 -13.10
N PRO A 113 -12.01 -14.85 -13.71
CA PRO A 113 -12.78 -13.69 -14.14
C PRO A 113 -12.93 -12.65 -13.02
N GLY A 114 -12.68 -11.38 -13.36
CA GLY A 114 -12.76 -10.28 -12.40
C GLY A 114 -11.57 -10.13 -11.44
N ALA A 115 -10.50 -10.95 -11.51
CA ALA A 115 -9.35 -10.80 -10.61
C ALA A 115 -8.63 -9.46 -10.72
N HIS A 116 -8.46 -8.93 -11.93
CA HIS A 116 -7.95 -7.57 -12.13
C HIS A 116 -8.89 -6.50 -11.58
N VAL A 117 -10.20 -6.72 -11.65
CA VAL A 117 -11.23 -5.79 -11.13
C VAL A 117 -11.20 -5.80 -9.60
N ALA A 118 -11.09 -6.96 -8.96
CA ALA A 118 -10.94 -7.10 -7.52
C ALA A 118 -9.66 -6.39 -7.03
N ARG A 119 -8.54 -6.59 -7.73
CA ARG A 119 -7.28 -5.88 -7.44
C ARG A 119 -7.45 -4.37 -7.62
N ALA A 120 -8.10 -3.93 -8.70
CA ALA A 120 -8.32 -2.51 -8.95
C ALA A 120 -9.19 -1.85 -7.87
N ALA A 121 -10.24 -2.53 -7.38
CA ALA A 121 -11.06 -2.04 -6.28
C ALA A 121 -10.25 -1.84 -4.98
N MET A 122 -9.40 -2.81 -4.62
CA MET A 122 -8.52 -2.67 -3.45
C MET A 122 -7.44 -1.61 -3.65
N SER A 123 -6.83 -1.51 -4.84
CA SER A 123 -5.88 -0.43 -5.18
C SER A 123 -6.53 0.95 -5.11
N TYR A 124 -7.78 1.08 -5.55
CA TYR A 124 -8.56 2.32 -5.45
C TYR A 124 -8.77 2.73 -3.99
N LEU A 125 -9.20 1.80 -3.13
CA LEU A 125 -9.34 2.04 -1.69
C LEU A 125 -8.00 2.39 -1.03
N HIS A 126 -6.91 1.68 -1.38
CA HIS A 126 -5.56 1.98 -0.88
C HIS A 126 -5.12 3.41 -1.20
N THR A 127 -5.37 3.84 -2.43
CA THR A 127 -5.01 5.19 -2.92
C THR A 127 -5.72 6.29 -2.13
N GLN A 128 -6.92 6.03 -1.59
CA GLN A 128 -7.61 6.98 -0.72
C GLN A 128 -6.90 7.18 0.62
N ALA A 129 -6.26 6.14 1.15
CA ALA A 129 -5.49 6.20 2.40
C ALA A 129 -4.08 6.77 2.17
N ASP A 130 -3.36 6.27 1.16
CA ASP A 130 -2.04 6.76 0.77
C ASP A 130 -1.71 6.41 -0.69
N PRO A 131 -1.60 7.40 -1.60
CA PRO A 131 -1.18 7.15 -2.98
C PRO A 131 0.32 6.82 -3.10
N GLY A 132 1.17 7.28 -2.17
CA GLY A 132 2.63 7.16 -2.28
C GLY A 132 3.12 5.72 -2.25
N SER A 133 2.63 4.93 -1.30
CA SER A 133 2.90 3.49 -1.19
C SER A 133 2.30 2.67 -2.34
N GLY A 134 1.36 3.24 -3.11
CA GLY A 134 0.82 2.63 -4.34
C GLY A 134 1.87 2.43 -5.45
N CYS A 135 2.93 3.23 -5.47
CA CYS A 135 3.98 3.20 -6.48
C CYS A 135 4.73 1.84 -6.54
N PRO A 136 5.41 1.38 -5.47
CA PRO A 136 6.08 0.07 -5.47
C PRO A 136 5.12 -1.10 -5.67
N LEU A 137 3.88 -1.02 -5.17
CA LEU A 137 2.87 -2.06 -5.36
C LEU A 137 2.50 -2.23 -6.84
N THR A 138 2.35 -1.12 -7.55
CA THR A 138 1.98 -1.12 -8.97
C THR A 138 3.13 -1.59 -9.86
N MET A 139 4.37 -1.14 -9.59
CA MET A 139 5.55 -1.62 -10.32
C MET A 139 5.76 -3.12 -10.09
N THR A 140 5.58 -3.60 -8.85
CA THR A 140 5.67 -5.03 -8.51
C THR A 140 4.63 -5.85 -9.29
N PHE A 141 3.36 -5.41 -9.29
CA PHE A 141 2.30 -6.04 -10.08
C PHE A 141 2.63 -6.11 -11.57
N ALA A 142 3.10 -5.00 -12.15
CA ALA A 142 3.39 -4.88 -13.57
C ALA A 142 4.68 -5.61 -14.00
N SER A 143 5.56 -5.96 -13.07
CA SER A 143 6.80 -6.69 -13.36
C SER A 143 6.56 -8.15 -13.76
N VAL A 144 5.45 -8.76 -13.32
CA VAL A 144 5.21 -10.20 -13.44
C VAL A 144 5.22 -10.69 -14.90
N PRO A 145 4.51 -10.05 -15.86
CA PRO A 145 4.58 -10.45 -17.26
C PRO A 145 5.99 -10.35 -17.86
N ALA A 146 6.76 -9.32 -17.50
CA ALA A 146 8.13 -9.14 -18.00
C ALA A 146 9.07 -10.23 -17.46
N LEU A 147 8.99 -10.54 -16.15
CA LEU A 147 9.78 -11.61 -15.54
C LEU A 147 9.50 -12.97 -16.18
N LYS A 148 8.24 -13.27 -16.55
CA LYS A 148 7.87 -14.51 -17.23
C LYS A 148 8.53 -14.71 -18.60
N LEU A 149 9.04 -13.65 -19.23
CA LEU A 149 9.76 -13.75 -20.51
C LEU A 149 11.17 -14.33 -20.35
N GLN A 150 11.69 -14.42 -19.12
CA GLN A 150 13.01 -14.95 -18.81
C GLN A 150 12.91 -16.05 -17.74
N PRO A 151 12.80 -17.34 -18.13
CA PRO A 151 12.43 -18.43 -17.23
C PRO A 151 13.37 -18.66 -16.04
N ASP A 152 14.68 -18.52 -16.23
CA ASP A 152 15.70 -18.70 -15.18
C ASP A 152 15.57 -17.61 -14.09
N LEU A 153 15.28 -16.37 -14.46
CA LEU A 153 14.96 -15.31 -13.50
C LEU A 153 13.60 -15.52 -12.86
N ALA A 154 12.60 -15.94 -13.65
CA ALA A 154 11.24 -16.16 -13.16
C ALA A 154 11.20 -17.18 -12.01
N GLU A 155 11.99 -18.26 -12.10
CA GLU A 155 12.10 -19.29 -11.07
C GLU A 155 12.56 -18.73 -9.72
N ILE A 156 13.47 -17.75 -9.73
CA ILE A 156 14.02 -17.14 -8.51
C ILE A 156 13.10 -16.04 -7.97
N TRP A 157 12.60 -15.17 -8.85
CA TRP A 157 11.96 -13.91 -8.46
C TRP A 157 10.46 -14.00 -8.30
N LEU A 158 9.74 -14.76 -9.15
CA LEU A 158 8.28 -14.83 -9.05
C LEU A 158 7.78 -15.35 -7.71
N PRO A 159 8.40 -16.37 -7.07
CA PRO A 159 7.97 -16.79 -5.73
C PRO A 159 8.03 -15.66 -4.69
N LYS A 160 9.00 -14.74 -4.81
CA LYS A 160 9.16 -13.60 -3.90
C LYS A 160 8.22 -12.45 -4.24
N VAL A 161 8.02 -12.17 -5.54
CA VAL A 161 7.14 -11.12 -6.05
C VAL A 161 5.67 -11.42 -5.81
N LEU A 162 5.29 -12.71 -5.88
CA LEU A 162 3.91 -13.17 -5.68
C LEU A 162 3.57 -13.45 -4.21
N SER A 163 4.56 -13.38 -3.32
CA SER A 163 4.39 -13.55 -1.88
C SER A 163 3.45 -12.50 -1.29
N THR A 164 2.66 -12.90 -0.30
CA THR A 164 1.84 -12.01 0.53
C THR A 164 2.55 -11.61 1.82
N GLU A 165 3.85 -11.88 1.94
CA GLU A 165 4.68 -11.46 3.08
C GLU A 165 5.50 -10.21 2.72
N TYR A 166 5.24 -9.11 3.42
CA TYR A 166 6.08 -7.92 3.30
C TYR A 166 7.38 -8.09 4.10
N ASP A 167 8.51 -7.92 3.41
CA ASP A 167 9.83 -8.04 4.01
C ASP A 167 10.67 -6.76 3.80
N PRO A 168 10.75 -5.86 4.81
CA PRO A 168 11.49 -4.61 4.68
C PRO A 168 13.00 -4.78 4.89
N ARG A 169 13.49 -5.97 5.25
CA ARG A 169 14.90 -6.17 5.62
C ARG A 169 15.81 -5.93 4.42
N ASN A 170 16.95 -5.29 4.68
CA ASN A 170 18.02 -5.07 3.72
C ASN A 170 18.96 -6.28 3.66
N VAL A 171 18.47 -7.37 3.07
CA VAL A 171 19.20 -8.64 2.90
C VAL A 171 19.07 -9.12 1.47
N GLY A 172 20.00 -10.00 1.05
CA GLY A 172 19.95 -10.61 -0.28
C GLY A 172 18.66 -11.40 -0.52
N ILE A 173 18.22 -11.49 -1.78
CA ILE A 173 16.93 -12.07 -2.18
C ILE A 173 16.69 -13.49 -1.65
N ALA A 174 17.75 -14.30 -1.54
CA ALA A 174 17.69 -15.65 -1.00
C ALA A 174 17.19 -15.71 0.46
N HIS A 175 17.36 -14.63 1.21
CA HIS A 175 16.97 -14.52 2.62
C HIS A 175 15.66 -13.75 2.84
N LYS A 176 15.03 -13.26 1.78
CA LYS A 176 13.76 -12.52 1.85
C LYS A 176 12.56 -13.45 1.73
N ASN A 177 11.47 -13.11 2.40
CA ASN A 177 10.19 -13.84 2.25
C ASN A 177 9.32 -13.28 1.13
N GLY A 178 9.49 -12.02 0.79
CA GLY A 178 8.83 -11.35 -0.33
C GLY A 178 9.71 -10.24 -0.89
N ALA A 179 9.41 -9.80 -2.11
CA ALA A 179 10.17 -8.75 -2.79
C ALA A 179 9.24 -7.82 -3.58
N THR A 180 9.60 -6.54 -3.59
CA THR A 180 9.00 -5.52 -4.46
C THR A 180 9.95 -5.19 -5.59
N ILE A 181 9.42 -4.89 -6.77
CA ILE A 181 10.19 -4.53 -7.96
C ILE A 181 9.94 -3.07 -8.31
N GLY A 182 11.03 -2.33 -8.57
CA GLY A 182 10.99 -0.98 -9.13
C GLY A 182 11.25 -0.97 -10.63
N MET A 183 11.05 0.19 -11.26
CA MET A 183 11.32 0.41 -12.68
C MET A 183 12.17 1.66 -12.84
N ALA A 184 13.33 1.52 -13.49
CA ALA A 184 14.22 2.61 -13.82
C ALA A 184 14.32 2.70 -15.35
N MET A 185 13.57 3.63 -15.94
CA MET A 185 13.56 3.88 -17.38
C MET A 185 14.07 5.28 -17.71
N THR A 186 13.62 6.28 -16.94
CA THR A 186 13.98 7.68 -17.17
C THR A 186 15.46 7.92 -16.94
N GLU A 187 16.13 8.46 -17.94
CA GLU A 187 17.48 9.00 -17.85
C GLU A 187 17.46 10.53 -18.05
N LYS A 188 18.61 11.19 -17.90
CA LYS A 188 18.69 12.66 -17.92
C LYS A 188 18.28 13.28 -19.26
N GLN A 189 18.39 12.53 -20.35
CA GLN A 189 18.13 12.99 -21.72
C GLN A 189 16.68 12.82 -22.19
N GLY A 190 15.84 12.08 -21.46
CA GLY A 190 14.49 11.71 -21.88
C GLY A 190 14.28 10.21 -21.92
#